data_AF-A0A7W7PWG2-F1
#
_entry.id   AF-A0A7W7PWG2-F1
#
_cell.length_a   1.000
_cell.length_b   1.000
_cell.length_c   1.000
_cell.angle_alpha   90.00
_cell.angle_beta   90.00
_cell.angle_gamma   90.00
#
_symmetry.space_group_name_H-M   'P 1'
#
loop_
_entity.id
_entity.type
_entity.pdbx_description
1 polymer ?
#
loop_
_entity_poly.entity_id
_entity_poly.type
_entity_poly.pdbx_seq_one_letter_code
_entity_poly.pdbx_strand_id
1 'polypeptide(L)'
;MTYIPPTRYATLAATAWRRNHPHRIVQPVPQSVELAHRLLNMPVDERLTHVSALEDAAVLDVMIALDLHTGSAYELWHDTPARFAQDVLGLALTSEQRAVLGAVADPYARRIAARIPRPDHDTAAAVLLVWTALVSCPRPYGDVPRVAVSFAQYRHHSDSVWRILARFVDQALLPGRLDLGRRAWWGEDPQRVMAFAVWNTNPDAMAGLDQYVAVAVGADRIADPDMRATMNFLAESVYGGSRLVALADEDGEPEEWFELFESCDLVAKPAVG
;
A
#
# COMPACT_ATOMS: atom_id res chain seq x y z
N MET A 1 -24.66 1.08 -10.39
CA MET A 1 -23.41 1.50 -9.74
C MET A 1 -23.55 2.96 -9.36
N THR A 2 -23.41 3.29 -8.08
CA THR A 2 -23.46 4.68 -7.62
C THR A 2 -22.09 5.31 -7.88
N TYR A 3 -22.06 6.39 -8.65
CA TYR A 3 -20.84 7.18 -8.88
C TYR A 3 -20.42 7.83 -7.55
N ILE A 4 -19.20 7.53 -7.10
CA ILE A 4 -18.56 8.22 -5.98
C ILE A 4 -17.53 9.15 -6.61
N PRO A 5 -17.65 10.48 -6.45
CA PRO A 5 -16.67 11.39 -7.03
C PRO A 5 -15.29 11.16 -6.39
N PRO A 6 -14.19 11.36 -7.15
CA PRO A 6 -12.85 11.31 -6.59
C PRO A 6 -12.72 12.33 -5.46
N THR A 7 -11.91 12.00 -4.45
CA THR A 7 -11.62 12.94 -3.37
C THR A 7 -10.83 14.14 -3.91
N ARG A 8 -10.76 15.20 -3.09
CA ARG A 8 -9.90 16.37 -3.33
C ARG A 8 -8.47 15.93 -3.67
N TYR A 9 -7.87 15.11 -2.79
CA TYR A 9 -6.47 14.72 -2.92
C TYR A 9 -6.23 13.73 -4.05
N ALA A 10 -7.17 12.83 -4.35
CA ALA A 10 -7.10 11.97 -5.53
C ALA A 10 -7.04 12.80 -6.82
N THR A 11 -7.92 13.81 -6.93
CA THR A 11 -7.98 14.69 -8.10
C THR A 11 -6.69 15.50 -8.28
N LEU A 12 -6.15 16.04 -7.19
CA LEU A 12 -4.91 16.81 -7.21
C LEU A 12 -3.71 15.93 -7.55
N ALA A 13 -3.58 14.75 -6.95
CA ALA A 13 -2.47 13.82 -7.21
C ALA A 13 -2.49 13.31 -8.66
N ALA A 14 -3.66 12.93 -9.19
CA ALA A 14 -3.81 12.54 -10.59
C ALA A 14 -3.47 13.70 -11.55
N THR A 15 -3.70 14.95 -11.14
CA THR A 15 -3.33 16.13 -11.92
C THR A 15 -1.83 16.42 -11.86
N ALA A 16 -1.21 16.28 -10.68
CA ALA A 16 0.23 16.40 -10.50
C ALA A 16 0.97 15.37 -11.37
N TRP A 17 0.57 14.10 -11.27
CA TRP A 17 1.14 13.01 -12.06
C TRP A 17 1.04 13.26 -13.57
N ARG A 18 -0.15 13.66 -14.08
CA ARG A 18 -0.33 14.01 -15.50
C ARG A 18 0.50 15.21 -15.96
N ARG A 19 0.92 16.09 -15.05
CA ARG A 19 1.78 17.22 -15.39
C ARG A 19 3.24 16.80 -15.58
N ASN A 20 3.70 15.80 -14.82
CA ASN A 20 5.08 15.30 -14.86
C ASN A 20 5.31 14.19 -15.90
N HIS A 21 4.25 13.46 -16.29
CA HIS A 21 4.33 12.32 -17.19
C HIS A 21 3.59 12.55 -18.52
N PRO A 22 3.96 11.89 -19.63
CA PRO A 22 5.14 11.02 -19.80
C PRO A 22 6.43 11.75 -20.20
N HIS A 23 6.36 13.01 -20.67
CA HIS A 23 7.49 13.71 -21.30
C HIS A 23 7.61 15.20 -20.93
N ARG A 24 7.00 15.63 -19.82
CA ARG A 24 7.02 17.03 -19.41
C ARG A 24 7.43 17.12 -17.95
N ILE A 25 8.65 17.55 -17.68
CA ILE A 25 9.04 17.92 -16.32
C ILE A 25 8.57 19.35 -16.10
N VAL A 26 7.46 19.54 -15.38
CA VAL A 26 7.13 20.86 -14.86
C VAL A 26 8.14 21.15 -13.77
N GLN A 27 8.96 22.18 -13.94
CA GLN A 27 9.88 22.62 -12.90
C GLN A 27 9.04 23.32 -11.80
N PRO A 28 8.89 22.72 -10.62
CA PRO A 28 8.18 23.38 -9.53
C PRO A 28 8.94 24.63 -9.09
N VAL A 29 8.21 25.64 -8.60
CA VAL A 29 8.85 26.83 -8.02
C VAL A 29 9.62 26.43 -6.75
N PRO A 30 10.77 27.07 -6.46
CA PRO A 30 11.61 26.70 -5.32
C PRO A 30 10.88 26.66 -3.97
N GLN A 31 9.92 27.56 -3.77
CA GLN A 31 9.12 27.63 -2.55
C GLN A 31 8.27 26.36 -2.34
N SER A 32 7.75 25.78 -3.42
CA SER A 32 6.93 24.56 -3.36
C SER A 32 7.79 23.33 -3.07
N VAL A 33 9.03 23.30 -3.58
CA VAL A 33 10.02 22.25 -3.25
C VAL A 33 10.40 22.33 -1.77
N GLU A 34 10.70 23.53 -1.27
CA GLU A 34 11.05 23.73 0.13
C GLU A 34 9.89 23.35 1.06
N LEU A 35 8.66 23.73 0.70
CA LEU A 35 7.46 23.33 1.43
C LEU A 35 7.26 21.81 1.40
N ALA A 36 7.43 21.16 0.24
CA ALA A 36 7.34 19.70 0.13
C ALA A 36 8.32 18.99 1.06
N HIS A 37 9.60 19.39 1.06
CA HIS A 37 10.60 18.83 1.96
C HIS A 37 10.28 19.10 3.43
N ARG A 38 9.80 20.31 3.77
CA ARG A 38 9.40 20.64 5.14
C ARG A 38 8.23 19.76 5.60
N LEU A 39 7.23 19.57 4.75
CA LEU A 39 6.09 18.71 5.05
C LEU A 39 6.55 17.27 5.27
N LEU A 40 7.39 16.68 4.40
CA LEU A 40 7.86 15.30 4.58
C LEU A 40 8.59 15.05 5.92
N ASN A 41 9.28 16.06 6.45
CA ASN A 41 10.01 15.96 7.71
C ASN A 41 9.19 16.38 8.94
N MET A 42 7.94 16.79 8.75
CA MET A 42 7.04 17.23 9.81
C MET A 42 6.37 16.02 10.48
N PRO A 43 6.13 16.05 11.81
CA PRO A 43 5.30 15.06 12.48
C PRO A 43 3.95 14.90 11.79
N VAL A 44 3.44 13.66 11.73
CA VAL A 44 2.22 13.30 11.01
C VAL A 44 1.04 14.25 11.28
N ASP A 45 0.70 14.48 12.55
CA ASP A 45 -0.50 15.25 12.90
C ASP A 45 -0.37 16.73 12.50
N GLU A 46 0.83 17.29 12.66
CA GLU A 46 1.14 18.64 12.22
C GLU A 46 1.11 18.74 10.70
N ARG A 47 1.68 17.76 9.99
CA ARG A 47 1.72 17.71 8.53
C ARG A 47 0.32 17.68 7.95
N LEU A 48 -0.54 16.82 8.46
CA LEU A 48 -1.92 16.70 7.99
C LEU A 48 -2.73 17.97 8.27
N THR A 49 -2.53 18.59 9.44
CA THR A 49 -3.13 19.88 9.77
C THR A 49 -2.70 20.96 8.78
N HIS A 50 -1.39 21.06 8.51
CA HIS A 50 -0.85 22.00 7.54
C HIS A 50 -1.38 21.76 6.12
N VAL A 51 -1.35 20.52 5.64
CA VAL A 51 -1.84 20.15 4.30
C VAL A 51 -3.33 20.48 4.15
N SER A 52 -4.14 20.22 5.18
CA SER A 52 -5.58 20.51 5.15
C SER A 52 -5.89 22.00 4.99
N ALA A 53 -5.04 22.88 5.52
CA ALA A 53 -5.20 24.33 5.50
C ALA A 53 -4.69 24.98 4.20
N LEU A 54 -3.90 24.26 3.38
CA LEU A 54 -3.40 24.78 2.11
C LEU A 54 -4.52 24.88 1.08
N GLU A 55 -4.42 25.89 0.21
CA GLU A 55 -5.25 25.99 -0.99
C GLU A 55 -4.88 24.91 -2.02
N ASP A 56 -5.83 24.54 -2.89
CA ASP A 56 -5.64 23.50 -3.90
C ASP A 56 -4.45 23.75 -4.82
N ALA A 57 -4.19 25.01 -5.19
CA ALA A 57 -3.04 25.38 -6.00
C ALA A 57 -1.70 25.06 -5.29
N ALA A 58 -1.61 25.37 -4.00
CA ALA A 58 -0.40 25.11 -3.21
C ALA A 58 -0.20 23.60 -2.98
N VAL A 59 -1.28 22.86 -2.70
CA VAL A 59 -1.23 21.39 -2.57
C VAL A 59 -0.79 20.74 -3.88
N LEU A 60 -1.33 21.21 -5.02
CA LEU A 60 -0.96 20.72 -6.34
C LEU A 60 0.52 20.94 -6.63
N ASP A 61 1.06 22.13 -6.36
CA ASP A 61 2.48 22.42 -6.59
C ASP A 61 3.40 21.58 -5.69
N VAL A 62 2.98 21.32 -4.44
CA VAL A 62 3.68 20.38 -3.55
C VAL A 62 3.67 18.96 -4.13
N MET A 63 2.53 18.46 -4.59
CA MET A 63 2.42 17.12 -5.17
C MET A 63 3.24 16.98 -6.46
N ILE A 64 3.31 18.02 -7.30
CA ILE A 64 4.18 18.05 -8.49
C ILE A 64 5.65 17.95 -8.09
N ALA A 65 6.06 18.71 -7.07
CA ALA A 65 7.43 18.68 -6.56
C ALA A 65 7.79 17.31 -5.96
N LEU A 66 6.90 16.72 -5.16
CA LEU A 66 7.08 15.38 -4.60
C LEU A 66 7.22 14.36 -5.71
N ASP A 67 6.29 14.33 -6.67
CA ASP A 67 6.32 13.37 -7.78
C ASP A 67 7.62 13.44 -8.58
N LEU A 68 8.16 14.64 -8.79
CA LEU A 68 9.44 14.84 -9.46
C LEU A 68 10.64 14.35 -8.63
N HIS A 69 10.64 14.57 -7.31
CA HIS A 69 11.79 14.27 -6.44
C HIS A 69 11.80 12.84 -5.90
N THR A 70 10.63 12.25 -5.68
CA THR A 70 10.48 10.94 -5.04
C THR A 70 9.92 9.89 -5.99
N GLY A 71 9.36 10.30 -7.14
CA GLY A 71 8.68 9.43 -8.09
C GLY A 71 7.21 9.15 -7.74
N SER A 72 6.63 9.92 -6.81
CA SER A 72 5.20 9.84 -6.47
C SER A 72 4.58 11.14 -5.93
N ALA A 73 3.41 11.48 -6.46
CA ALA A 73 2.54 12.54 -5.95
C ALA A 73 1.88 12.23 -4.58
N TYR A 74 2.02 11.00 -4.08
CA TYR A 74 1.31 10.50 -2.90
C TYR A 74 2.20 10.45 -1.63
N GLU A 75 3.40 11.02 -1.65
CA GLU A 75 4.35 10.95 -0.52
C GLU A 75 3.93 11.67 0.77
N LEU A 76 2.92 12.54 0.71
CA LEU A 76 2.39 13.18 1.92
C LEU A 76 1.81 12.16 2.93
N TRP A 77 1.54 10.93 2.48
CA TRP A 77 1.00 9.84 3.29
C TRP A 77 1.97 8.65 3.48
N HIS A 78 3.27 8.85 3.31
CA HIS A 78 4.30 7.77 3.33
C HIS A 78 4.44 7.01 4.65
N ASP A 79 3.97 7.57 5.75
CA ASP A 79 4.00 7.03 7.12
C ASP A 79 2.56 6.90 7.68
N THR A 80 1.54 7.05 6.83
CA THR A 80 0.13 7.13 7.24
C THR A 80 -0.81 6.45 6.25
N PRO A 81 -0.69 5.12 6.05
CA PRO A 81 -1.56 4.37 5.14
C PRO A 81 -3.06 4.49 5.49
N ALA A 82 -3.42 4.65 6.77
CA ALA A 82 -4.80 4.89 7.19
C ALA A 82 -5.35 6.22 6.65
N ARG A 83 -4.52 7.28 6.65
CA ARG A 83 -4.92 8.59 6.11
C ARG A 83 -4.93 8.58 4.60
N PHE A 84 -3.97 7.91 3.95
CA PHE A 84 -4.03 7.66 2.51
C PHE A 84 -5.37 7.04 2.09
N ALA A 85 -5.82 6.01 2.80
CA ALA A 85 -7.08 5.34 2.52
C ALA A 85 -8.30 6.28 2.64
N GLN A 86 -8.30 7.19 3.61
CA GLN A 86 -9.39 8.16 3.81
C GLN A 86 -9.32 9.31 2.80
N ASP A 87 -8.16 9.95 2.70
CA ASP A 87 -7.93 11.19 1.96
C ASP A 87 -7.88 10.96 0.46
N VAL A 88 -7.29 9.85 0.01
CA VAL A 88 -7.08 9.54 -1.42
C VAL A 88 -8.12 8.54 -1.90
N LEU A 89 -8.34 7.43 -1.18
CA LEU A 89 -9.27 6.39 -1.62
C LEU A 89 -10.73 6.65 -1.20
N GLY A 90 -10.98 7.66 -0.37
CA GLY A 90 -12.33 8.05 0.04
C GLY A 90 -13.01 7.05 0.98
N LEU A 91 -12.23 6.26 1.73
CA LEU A 91 -12.75 5.20 2.59
C LEU A 91 -13.14 5.70 3.99
N ALA A 92 -14.25 5.17 4.49
CA ALA A 92 -14.57 5.19 5.92
C ALA A 92 -14.02 3.91 6.56
N LEU A 93 -12.91 4.03 7.29
CA LEU A 93 -12.23 2.88 7.89
C LEU A 93 -12.89 2.44 9.20
N THR A 94 -12.99 1.14 9.44
CA THR A 94 -13.33 0.54 10.74
C THR A 94 -12.17 0.68 11.74
N SER A 95 -12.42 0.40 13.02
CA SER A 95 -11.38 0.44 14.07
C SER A 95 -10.26 -0.56 13.76
N GLU A 96 -10.62 -1.73 13.26
CA GLU A 96 -9.73 -2.85 12.98
C GLU A 96 -8.86 -2.52 11.75
N GLN A 97 -9.45 -1.98 10.69
CA GLN A 97 -8.70 -1.49 9.54
C GLN A 97 -7.71 -0.39 9.94
N ARG A 98 -8.12 0.55 10.80
CA ARG A 98 -7.21 1.60 11.30
C ARG A 98 -6.06 1.02 12.11
N ALA A 99 -6.32 0.03 12.96
CA ALA A 99 -5.29 -0.61 13.77
C ALA A 99 -4.23 -1.30 12.88
N VAL A 100 -4.67 -2.04 11.85
CA VAL A 100 -3.74 -2.72 10.93
C VAL A 100 -2.94 -1.75 10.09
N LEU A 101 -3.59 -0.76 9.48
CA LEU A 101 -2.89 0.25 8.70
C LEU A 101 -1.93 1.06 9.60
N GLY A 102 -2.32 1.36 10.84
CA GLY A 102 -1.45 1.97 11.84
C GLY A 102 -0.23 1.11 12.19
N ALA A 103 -0.37 -0.20 12.33
CA ALA A 103 0.76 -1.10 12.55
C ALA A 103 1.74 -1.10 11.36
N VAL A 104 1.23 -1.02 10.14
CA VAL A 104 2.06 -0.91 8.92
C VAL A 104 2.81 0.42 8.83
N ALA A 105 2.32 1.47 9.50
CA ALA A 105 3.02 2.75 9.56
C ALA A 105 4.35 2.68 10.34
N ASP A 106 4.52 1.70 11.23
CA ASP A 106 5.73 1.57 12.03
C ASP A 106 6.96 1.30 11.12
N PRO A 107 8.01 2.15 11.13
CA PRO A 107 9.19 1.95 10.31
C PRO A 107 10.00 0.69 10.67
N TYR A 108 9.84 0.16 11.89
CA TYR A 108 10.59 -0.98 12.43
C TYR A 108 9.85 -2.31 12.30
N ALA A 109 8.53 -2.30 12.15
CA ALA A 109 7.74 -3.51 11.98
C ALA A 109 7.91 -4.09 10.56
N ARG A 110 8.44 -5.31 10.47
CA ARG A 110 8.60 -6.05 9.21
C ARG A 110 7.57 -7.14 9.05
N ARG A 111 7.18 -7.78 10.16
CA ARG A 111 6.21 -8.87 10.21
C ARG A 111 5.01 -8.44 11.02
N ILE A 112 3.89 -8.26 10.35
CA ILE A 112 2.65 -7.78 10.93
C ILE A 112 1.59 -8.85 10.70
N ALA A 113 0.90 -9.24 11.77
CA ALA A 113 -0.24 -10.12 11.67
C ALA A 113 -1.47 -9.47 12.31
N ALA A 114 -2.63 -9.67 11.68
CA ALA A 114 -3.88 -9.13 12.16
C ALA A 114 -5.06 -10.05 11.85
N ARG A 115 -6.03 -10.05 12.76
CA ARG A 115 -7.35 -10.66 12.55
C ARG A 115 -8.35 -9.55 12.37
N ILE A 116 -9.10 -9.60 11.27
CA ILE A 116 -10.10 -8.60 10.94
C ILE A 116 -11.32 -9.33 10.34
N PRO A 117 -12.55 -8.90 10.65
CA PRO A 117 -13.74 -9.44 10.00
C PRO A 117 -13.69 -9.39 8.48
N ARG A 118 -14.44 -10.28 7.82
CA ARG A 118 -14.86 -10.06 6.43
C ARG A 118 -15.98 -9.03 6.35
N PRO A 119 -15.99 -8.16 5.32
CA PRO A 119 -15.07 -8.07 4.17
C PRO A 119 -13.85 -7.13 4.41
N ASP A 120 -13.60 -6.72 5.65
CA ASP A 120 -12.65 -5.66 5.98
C ASP A 120 -11.19 -6.05 5.70
N HIS A 121 -10.82 -7.32 5.83
CA HIS A 121 -9.46 -7.77 5.52
C HIS A 121 -9.09 -7.70 4.03
N ASP A 122 -10.04 -7.94 3.12
CA ASP A 122 -9.82 -7.86 1.66
C ASP A 122 -9.66 -6.38 1.28
N THR A 123 -10.41 -5.51 1.95
CA THR A 123 -10.32 -4.06 1.78
C THR A 123 -8.98 -3.52 2.29
N ALA A 124 -8.56 -3.91 3.50
CA ALA A 124 -7.26 -3.54 4.05
C ALA A 124 -6.11 -4.01 3.15
N ALA A 125 -6.21 -5.22 2.60
CA ALA A 125 -5.24 -5.74 1.66
C ALA A 125 -5.14 -4.89 0.39
N ALA A 126 -6.28 -4.56 -0.23
CA ALA A 126 -6.31 -3.71 -1.42
C ALA A 126 -5.73 -2.31 -1.15
N VAL A 127 -6.02 -1.73 0.02
CA VAL A 127 -5.41 -0.45 0.47
C VAL A 127 -3.90 -0.58 0.55
N LEU A 128 -3.38 -1.62 1.21
CA LEU A 128 -1.94 -1.84 1.38
C LEU A 128 -1.23 -2.06 0.05
N LEU A 129 -1.85 -2.78 -0.90
CA LEU A 129 -1.31 -2.94 -2.24
C LEU A 129 -1.20 -1.60 -2.96
N VAL A 130 -2.26 -0.79 -2.91
CA VAL A 130 -2.29 0.51 -3.57
C VAL A 130 -1.31 1.49 -2.93
N TRP A 131 -1.30 1.58 -1.60
CA TRP A 131 -0.39 2.45 -0.86
C TRP A 131 1.07 2.04 -1.10
N THR A 132 1.41 0.75 -1.07
CA THR A 132 2.77 0.30 -1.36
C THR A 132 3.20 0.62 -2.79
N ALA A 133 2.30 0.40 -3.75
CA ALA A 133 2.57 0.63 -5.17
C ALA A 133 2.77 2.11 -5.51
N LEU A 134 2.07 3.01 -4.80
CA LEU A 134 2.07 4.44 -5.08
C LEU A 134 2.96 5.23 -4.14
N VAL A 135 3.14 4.82 -2.89
CA VAL A 135 3.83 5.63 -1.88
C VAL A 135 5.17 5.00 -1.52
N SER A 136 6.23 5.81 -1.59
CA SER A 136 7.62 5.42 -1.32
C SER A 136 7.90 5.35 0.19
N CYS A 137 7.18 4.50 0.92
CA CYS A 137 7.46 4.24 2.34
C CYS A 137 8.90 3.72 2.53
N PRO A 138 9.65 4.24 3.52
CA PRO A 138 10.89 5.00 3.31
C PRO A 138 11.85 4.28 2.36
N ARG A 139 12.60 5.05 1.57
CA ARG A 139 13.82 4.58 0.89
C ARG A 139 15.00 4.68 1.87
N PRO A 140 15.29 3.69 2.73
CA PRO A 140 16.58 3.70 3.41
C PRO A 140 17.69 3.34 2.42
N TYR A 141 17.42 2.62 1.31
CA TYR A 141 18.46 2.18 0.37
C TYR A 141 17.94 1.97 -1.08
N GLY A 142 18.43 2.76 -2.04
CA GLY A 142 18.55 2.37 -3.46
C GLY A 142 17.51 2.90 -4.47
N ASP A 143 17.90 2.83 -5.75
CA ASP A 143 17.14 3.16 -6.97
C ASP A 143 16.18 2.04 -7.43
N VAL A 144 15.91 1.04 -6.58
CA VAL A 144 15.17 -0.16 -6.99
C VAL A 144 13.66 0.06 -6.79
N PRO A 145 12.83 -0.11 -7.83
CA PRO A 145 11.38 0.03 -7.72
C PRO A 145 10.78 -1.03 -6.79
N ARG A 146 9.98 -0.59 -5.81
CA ARG A 146 9.21 -1.51 -4.95
C ARG A 146 7.97 -2.01 -5.67
N VAL A 147 7.64 -3.27 -5.44
CA VAL A 147 6.44 -3.91 -5.98
C VAL A 147 5.55 -4.36 -4.84
N ALA A 148 4.25 -4.13 -4.95
CA ALA A 148 3.28 -4.68 -4.02
C ALA A 148 2.89 -6.11 -4.44
N VAL A 149 2.94 -7.06 -3.51
CA VAL A 149 2.65 -8.45 -3.83
C VAL A 149 1.50 -8.94 -2.99
N SER A 150 0.46 -9.48 -3.64
CA SER A 150 -0.66 -10.12 -2.95
C SER A 150 -0.53 -11.63 -2.98
N PHE A 151 -0.82 -12.25 -1.83
CA PHE A 151 -0.84 -13.69 -1.66
C PHE A 151 -2.19 -14.10 -1.12
N ALA A 152 -2.79 -15.10 -1.77
CA ALA A 152 -3.97 -15.75 -1.24
C ALA A 152 -3.95 -17.21 -1.71
N GLN A 153 -4.11 -18.16 -0.80
CA GLN A 153 -4.22 -19.57 -1.21
C GLN A 153 -5.50 -19.78 -2.04
N TYR A 154 -6.60 -19.16 -1.61
CA TYR A 154 -7.89 -19.36 -2.24
C TYR A 154 -8.23 -18.28 -3.25
N ARG A 155 -8.82 -18.71 -4.38
CA ARG A 155 -9.09 -17.80 -5.50
C ARG A 155 -10.04 -16.66 -5.18
N HIS A 156 -11.05 -16.92 -4.34
CA HIS A 156 -12.05 -15.91 -4.00
C HIS A 156 -11.46 -14.71 -3.24
N HIS A 157 -10.44 -14.92 -2.40
CA HIS A 157 -9.78 -13.84 -1.67
C HIS A 157 -9.04 -12.91 -2.61
N SER A 158 -8.20 -13.48 -3.48
CA SER A 158 -7.51 -12.68 -4.48
C SER A 158 -8.53 -11.97 -5.39
N ASP A 159 -9.54 -12.67 -5.88
CA ASP A 159 -10.56 -12.04 -6.75
C ASP A 159 -11.29 -10.88 -6.05
N SER A 160 -11.59 -11.02 -4.76
CA SER A 160 -12.18 -9.97 -3.94
C SER A 160 -11.25 -8.75 -3.85
N VAL A 161 -10.01 -8.97 -3.42
CA VAL A 161 -8.98 -7.93 -3.27
C VAL A 161 -8.74 -7.19 -4.59
N TRP A 162 -8.58 -7.91 -5.69
CA TRP A 162 -8.29 -7.32 -7.00
C TRP A 162 -9.49 -6.56 -7.59
N ARG A 163 -10.73 -6.98 -7.30
CA ARG A 163 -11.93 -6.19 -7.65
C ARG A 163 -12.03 -4.91 -6.81
N ILE A 164 -11.67 -4.95 -5.53
CA ILE A 164 -11.63 -3.77 -4.68
C ILE A 164 -10.53 -2.80 -5.19
N LEU A 165 -9.35 -3.32 -5.51
CA LEU A 165 -8.26 -2.54 -6.11
C LEU A 165 -8.69 -1.90 -7.44
N ALA A 166 -9.40 -2.62 -8.31
CA ALA A 166 -9.93 -2.04 -9.55
C ALA A 166 -10.86 -0.85 -9.30
N ARG A 167 -11.71 -0.95 -8.27
CA ARG A 167 -12.54 0.18 -7.86
C ARG A 167 -11.71 1.35 -7.39
N PHE A 168 -10.64 1.12 -6.62
CA PHE A 168 -9.74 2.19 -6.19
C PHE A 168 -9.05 2.87 -7.36
N VAL A 169 -8.55 2.10 -8.33
CA VAL A 169 -7.91 2.64 -9.54
C VAL A 169 -8.86 3.56 -10.30
N ASP A 170 -10.11 3.13 -10.50
CA ASP A 170 -11.12 3.92 -11.19
C ASP A 170 -11.57 5.15 -10.36
N GLN A 171 -11.95 4.94 -9.10
CA GLN A 171 -12.54 5.98 -8.24
C GLN A 171 -11.54 7.08 -7.84
N ALA A 172 -10.28 6.71 -7.58
CA ALA A 172 -9.24 7.65 -7.17
C ALA A 172 -8.34 8.10 -8.34
N LEU A 173 -8.69 7.73 -9.58
CA LEU A 173 -7.94 8.09 -10.80
C LEU A 173 -6.46 7.70 -10.71
N LEU A 174 -6.17 6.52 -10.18
CA LEU A 174 -4.80 6.07 -9.93
C LEU A 174 -4.09 5.77 -11.27
N PRO A 175 -2.77 6.02 -11.36
CA PRO A 175 -2.03 5.89 -12.61
C PRO A 175 -1.85 4.42 -13.03
N GLY A 176 -1.53 4.22 -14.31
CA GLY A 176 -1.13 2.92 -14.85
C GLY A 176 -2.27 2.05 -15.38
N ARG A 177 -1.95 0.79 -15.66
CA ARG A 177 -2.84 -0.17 -16.33
C ARG A 177 -3.09 -1.40 -15.45
N LEU A 178 -4.35 -1.67 -15.15
CA LEU A 178 -4.76 -2.85 -14.40
C LEU A 178 -5.22 -3.98 -15.34
N ASP A 179 -4.73 -5.20 -15.13
CA ASP A 179 -5.22 -6.43 -15.76
C ASP A 179 -5.73 -7.39 -14.68
N LEU A 180 -7.05 -7.52 -14.60
CA LEU A 180 -7.70 -8.42 -13.66
C LEU A 180 -7.55 -9.91 -14.01
N GLY A 181 -7.32 -10.24 -15.28
CA GLY A 181 -7.07 -11.62 -15.71
C GLY A 181 -5.71 -12.11 -15.26
N ARG A 182 -4.70 -11.25 -15.36
CA ARG A 182 -3.34 -11.51 -14.84
C ARG A 182 -3.18 -11.19 -13.36
N ARG A 183 -4.11 -10.43 -12.78
CA ARG A 183 -4.03 -9.86 -11.43
C ARG A 183 -2.70 -9.15 -11.23
N ALA A 184 -2.49 -8.18 -12.12
CA ALA A 184 -1.30 -7.35 -12.10
C ALA A 184 -1.64 -5.93 -12.53
N TRP A 185 -0.87 -4.99 -11.99
CA TRP A 185 -0.98 -3.56 -12.22
C TRP A 185 0.40 -3.04 -12.59
N TRP A 186 0.49 -2.37 -13.74
CA TRP A 186 1.72 -1.78 -14.24
C TRP A 186 1.59 -0.26 -14.27
N GLY A 187 2.72 0.42 -14.16
CA GLY A 187 2.79 1.84 -14.53
C GLY A 187 2.63 2.03 -16.04
N GLU A 188 2.79 3.28 -16.49
CA GLU A 188 2.83 3.61 -17.93
C GLU A 188 4.00 2.95 -18.65
N ASP A 189 5.14 2.81 -17.97
CA ASP A 189 6.22 1.94 -18.43
C ASP A 189 5.83 0.48 -18.14
N PRO A 190 5.62 -0.36 -19.17
CA PRO A 190 5.25 -1.75 -18.97
C PRO A 190 6.34 -2.57 -18.24
N GLN A 191 7.57 -2.07 -18.13
CA GLN A 191 8.63 -2.67 -17.32
C GLN A 191 8.47 -2.38 -15.81
N ARG A 192 7.70 -1.34 -15.44
CA ARG A 192 7.43 -0.99 -14.04
C ARG A 192 6.17 -1.71 -13.55
N VAL A 193 6.36 -2.89 -12.96
CA VAL A 193 5.30 -3.58 -12.22
C VAL A 193 5.04 -2.84 -10.91
N MET A 194 3.79 -2.47 -10.66
CA MET A 194 3.37 -1.78 -9.43
C MET A 194 2.81 -2.77 -8.41
N ALA A 195 1.95 -3.68 -8.86
CA ALA A 195 1.43 -4.76 -8.02
C ALA A 195 1.17 -6.04 -8.82
N PHE A 196 1.27 -7.21 -8.19
CA PHE A 196 0.83 -8.47 -8.79
C PHE A 196 0.43 -9.52 -7.75
N ALA A 197 -0.34 -10.51 -8.20
CA ALA A 197 -0.74 -11.65 -7.40
C ALA A 197 0.20 -12.83 -7.60
N VAL A 198 0.57 -13.45 -6.49
CA VAL A 198 1.36 -14.67 -6.45
C VAL A 198 0.47 -15.80 -5.99
N TRP A 199 0.55 -16.92 -6.71
CA TRP A 199 -0.33 -18.07 -6.54
C TRP A 199 0.50 -19.33 -6.47
N ASN A 200 0.40 -20.08 -5.37
CA ASN A 200 0.98 -21.42 -5.28
C ASN A 200 2.45 -21.46 -5.74
N THR A 201 3.25 -20.53 -5.19
CA THR A 201 4.59 -20.22 -5.70
C THR A 201 5.62 -20.62 -4.67
N ASN A 202 6.67 -21.31 -5.11
CA ASN A 202 7.85 -21.67 -4.32
C ASN A 202 8.68 -20.40 -3.98
N PRO A 203 9.33 -20.32 -2.80
CA PRO A 203 10.23 -19.23 -2.41
C PRO A 203 11.18 -18.73 -3.50
N ASP A 204 11.75 -19.63 -4.29
CA ASP A 204 12.77 -19.33 -5.31
C ASP A 204 12.24 -18.41 -6.42
N ALA A 205 10.95 -18.51 -6.75
CA ALA A 205 10.33 -17.62 -7.73
C ALA A 205 10.13 -16.19 -7.20
N MET A 206 10.26 -15.98 -5.89
CA MET A 206 10.23 -14.67 -5.23
C MET A 206 11.62 -14.11 -4.94
N ALA A 207 12.67 -14.93 -5.04
CA ALA A 207 14.05 -14.54 -4.74
C ALA A 207 14.60 -13.44 -5.68
N GLY A 208 13.96 -13.20 -6.83
CA GLY A 208 14.32 -12.11 -7.75
C GLY A 208 13.73 -10.75 -7.42
N LEU A 209 12.97 -10.61 -6.32
CA LEU A 209 12.39 -9.33 -5.89
C LEU A 209 13.22 -8.71 -4.77
N ASP A 210 13.91 -7.61 -5.08
CA ASP A 210 14.82 -6.97 -4.14
C ASP A 210 14.10 -6.17 -3.03
N GLN A 211 12.93 -5.58 -3.30
CA GLN A 211 12.13 -4.84 -2.31
C GLN A 211 10.62 -4.92 -2.58
N TYR A 212 9.83 -5.38 -1.61
CA TYR A 212 8.37 -5.50 -1.75
C TYR A 212 7.63 -5.41 -0.41
N VAL A 213 6.34 -5.09 -0.47
CA VAL A 213 5.40 -5.39 0.62
C VAL A 213 4.53 -6.54 0.18
N ALA A 214 4.63 -7.65 0.92
CA ALA A 214 3.83 -8.85 0.75
C ALA A 214 2.59 -8.75 1.63
N VAL A 215 1.42 -8.90 1.04
CA VAL A 215 0.13 -8.92 1.75
C VAL A 215 -0.50 -10.29 1.56
N ALA A 216 -0.54 -11.09 2.63
CA ALA A 216 -1.18 -12.39 2.65
C ALA A 216 -2.62 -12.26 3.18
N VAL A 217 -3.60 -12.67 2.37
CA VAL A 217 -5.03 -12.55 2.66
C VAL A 217 -5.65 -13.92 2.89
N GLY A 218 -6.44 -14.05 3.95
CA GLY A 218 -6.91 -15.36 4.43
C GLY A 218 -5.74 -16.19 4.95
N ALA A 219 -4.78 -15.52 5.59
CA ALA A 219 -3.53 -16.11 6.04
C ALA A 219 -3.79 -17.25 7.05
N ASP A 220 -4.79 -17.14 7.91
CA ASP A 220 -5.20 -18.22 8.82
C ASP A 220 -5.43 -19.58 8.16
N ARG A 221 -5.71 -19.60 6.85
CA ARG A 221 -6.12 -20.81 6.12
C ARG A 221 -5.07 -21.36 5.19
N ILE A 222 -3.86 -20.77 5.11
CA ILE A 222 -2.82 -21.21 4.16
C ILE A 222 -2.22 -22.55 4.63
N ALA A 223 -2.82 -23.66 4.19
CA ALA A 223 -2.35 -25.00 4.55
C ALA A 223 -1.14 -25.46 3.71
N ASP A 224 -0.99 -24.90 2.50
CA ASP A 224 0.03 -25.30 1.54
C ASP A 224 1.46 -25.07 2.07
N PRO A 225 2.31 -26.12 2.19
CA PRO A 225 3.66 -26.00 2.74
C PRO A 225 4.58 -25.09 1.94
N ASP A 226 4.47 -25.06 0.61
CA ASP A 226 5.32 -24.23 -0.25
C ASP A 226 4.93 -22.76 -0.13
N MET A 227 3.63 -22.46 -0.03
CA MET A 227 3.16 -21.11 0.25
C MET A 227 3.59 -20.62 1.63
N ARG A 228 3.57 -21.48 2.66
CA ARG A 228 4.09 -21.16 3.99
C ARG A 228 5.59 -20.90 3.96
N ALA A 229 6.35 -21.74 3.26
CA ALA A 229 7.78 -21.54 3.06
C ALA A 229 8.06 -20.21 2.35
N THR A 230 7.26 -19.85 1.34
CA THR A 230 7.35 -18.55 0.67
C THR A 230 7.09 -17.42 1.64
N MET A 231 6.00 -17.47 2.42
CA MET A 231 5.72 -16.43 3.41
C MET A 231 6.85 -16.25 4.42
N ASN A 232 7.41 -17.34 4.93
CA ASN A 232 8.54 -17.31 5.85
C ASN A 232 9.79 -16.73 5.17
N PHE A 233 10.10 -17.15 3.95
CA PHE A 233 11.19 -16.57 3.15
C PHE A 233 11.03 -15.06 3.00
N LEU A 234 9.81 -14.58 2.72
CA LEU A 234 9.54 -13.15 2.56
C LEU A 234 9.64 -12.39 3.90
N ALA A 235 9.23 -13.02 4.99
CA ALA A 235 9.29 -12.47 6.35
C ALA A 235 10.74 -12.43 6.89
N GLU A 236 11.55 -13.42 6.55
CA GLU A 236 12.92 -13.61 7.04
C GLU A 236 13.98 -13.03 6.11
N SER A 237 13.64 -12.70 4.86
CA SER A 237 14.59 -12.18 3.88
C SER A 237 15.38 -11.02 4.47
N VAL A 238 16.65 -11.31 4.79
CA VAL A 238 17.60 -10.44 5.49
C VAL A 238 18.03 -9.28 4.58
N TYR A 239 17.80 -9.41 3.27
CA TYR A 239 18.18 -8.44 2.25
C TYR A 239 17.05 -7.44 2.00
N GLY A 240 17.06 -6.32 2.74
CA GLY A 240 16.29 -5.12 2.40
C GLY A 240 15.11 -4.77 3.30
N GLY A 241 14.39 -3.71 2.92
CA GLY A 241 13.25 -3.12 3.65
C GLY A 241 11.89 -3.80 3.36
N SER A 242 11.90 -5.09 2.99
CA SER A 242 10.69 -5.83 2.66
C SER A 242 9.83 -6.10 3.91
N ARG A 243 8.51 -6.18 3.72
CA ARG A 243 7.54 -6.35 4.81
C ARG A 243 6.50 -7.41 4.46
N LEU A 244 6.10 -8.19 5.46
CA LEU A 244 4.97 -9.12 5.38
C LEU A 244 3.82 -8.61 6.26
N VAL A 245 2.63 -8.50 5.67
CA VAL A 245 1.37 -8.25 6.37
C VAL A 245 0.45 -9.45 6.16
N ALA A 246 0.17 -10.20 7.23
CA ALA A 246 -0.68 -11.37 7.23
C ALA A 246 -2.06 -11.02 7.82
N LEU A 247 -3.09 -11.15 6.99
CA LEU A 247 -4.47 -10.78 7.30
C LEU A 247 -5.33 -12.04 7.35
N ALA A 248 -5.92 -12.31 8.51
CA ALA A 248 -6.79 -13.46 8.75
C ALA A 248 -8.21 -13.05 9.10
N ASP A 249 -9.11 -14.02 8.99
CA ASP A 249 -10.46 -13.91 9.53
C ASP A 249 -10.46 -13.91 11.07
N GLU A 250 -11.33 -13.09 11.65
CA GLU A 250 -11.57 -13.08 13.09
C GLU A 250 -12.30 -14.34 13.57
N ASP A 251 -13.17 -14.92 12.74
CA ASP A 251 -13.99 -16.09 13.09
C ASP A 251 -13.40 -17.43 12.64
N GLY A 252 -12.23 -17.42 11.97
CA GLY A 252 -11.57 -18.64 11.52
C GLY A 252 -10.87 -19.39 12.66
N GLU A 253 -10.88 -20.72 12.63
CA GLU A 253 -9.90 -21.50 13.38
C GLU A 253 -8.56 -21.39 12.64
N PRO A 254 -7.54 -20.74 13.23
CA PRO A 254 -6.26 -20.60 12.56
C PRO A 254 -5.57 -21.95 12.41
N GLU A 255 -5.00 -22.21 11.24
CA GLU A 255 -4.01 -23.28 11.08
C GLU A 255 -2.84 -23.05 12.06
N GLU A 256 -2.19 -24.11 12.56
CA GLU A 256 -1.14 -24.05 13.59
C GLU A 256 -0.01 -23.07 13.26
N TRP A 257 0.28 -22.87 11.98
CA TRP A 257 1.31 -21.91 11.59
C TRP A 257 0.87 -20.47 11.85
N PHE A 258 -0.42 -20.16 11.83
CA PHE A 258 -0.91 -18.82 12.13
C PHE A 258 -0.86 -18.50 13.63
N GLU A 259 -0.57 -19.49 14.49
CA GLU A 259 -0.07 -19.27 15.87
C GLU A 259 1.29 -18.53 15.88
N LEU A 260 1.95 -18.36 14.71
CA LEU A 260 3.12 -17.49 14.49
C LEU A 260 2.87 -16.00 14.76
N PHE A 261 1.68 -15.59 15.22
CA PHE A 261 1.48 -14.29 15.87
C PHE A 261 2.57 -13.99 16.91
N GLU A 262 3.04 -14.99 17.65
CA GLU A 262 4.12 -14.83 18.64
C GLU A 262 5.47 -14.47 18.01
N SER A 263 5.69 -14.83 16.75
CA SER A 263 6.92 -14.54 16.02
C SER A 263 6.87 -13.20 15.28
N CYS A 264 5.69 -12.58 15.15
CA CYS A 264 5.51 -11.31 14.45
C CYS A 264 6.03 -10.13 15.28
N ASP A 265 6.53 -9.10 14.60
CA ASP A 265 7.05 -7.90 15.28
C ASP A 265 5.90 -7.09 15.90
N LEU A 266 4.73 -7.08 15.22
CA LEU A 266 3.49 -6.50 15.72
C LEU A 266 2.29 -7.40 15.44
N VAL A 267 1.42 -7.51 16.46
CA VAL A 267 0.09 -8.10 16.33
C VAL A 267 -0.93 -6.98 16.49
N ALA A 268 -1.59 -6.60 15.39
CA ALA A 268 -2.65 -5.62 15.46
C ALA A 268 -3.90 -6.29 16.06
N LYS A 269 -4.19 -5.96 17.32
CA LYS A 269 -5.43 -6.36 18.01
C LYS A 269 -6.42 -5.21 17.94
N PRO A 270 -7.74 -5.49 17.83
CA PRO A 270 -8.75 -4.46 18.07
C PRO A 270 -8.50 -3.81 19.43
N ALA A 271 -8.65 -2.49 19.53
CA ALA A 271 -8.66 -1.84 20.83
C ALA A 271 -9.82 -2.41 21.63
N VAL A 272 -9.54 -2.99 22.80
CA VAL A 272 -10.60 -3.43 23.71
C VAL A 272 -11.35 -2.18 24.15
N GLY A 273 -12.58 -2.03 23.67
CA GLY A 273 -13.49 -0.96 24.07
C GLY A 273 -13.95 -1.08 25.50
#